data_AF-A0A935FS67-F1
#
_entry.id   AF-A0A935FS67-F1
#
_cell.length_a   1.000
_cell.length_b   1.000
_cell.length_c   1.000
_cell.angle_alpha   90.00
_cell.angle_beta   90.00
_cell.angle_gamma   90.00
#
_symmetry.space_group_name_H-M   'P 1'
#
loop_
_entity.id
_entity.type
_entity.pdbx_description
1 polymer ?
#
loop_
_entity_poly.entity_id
_entity_poly.type
_entity_poly.pdbx_seq_one_letter_code
_entity_poly.pdbx_strand_id
1 'polypeptide(L)' 'MAKQQSFADKANKLGKKNELIVMCPDTNKETKVISVRIVDTIKTEKGTFKFLDRNMKVYESTYKPYKP' A
#
# COMPACT_ATOMS: atom_id res chain seq x y z
N MET A 1 21.51 -25.79 23.07
CA MET A 1 22.20 -24.76 22.24
C MET A 1 21.16 -24.04 21.37
N ALA A 2 20.30 -23.22 21.97
CA ALA A 2 19.34 -22.43 21.20
C ALA A 2 20.09 -21.22 20.63
N LYS A 3 20.25 -21.14 19.31
CA LYS A 3 20.83 -19.98 18.63
C LYS A 3 19.94 -18.77 18.94
N GLN A 4 20.43 -17.92 19.84
CA GLN A 4 19.78 -16.69 20.26
C GLN A 4 19.79 -15.74 19.04
N GLN A 5 18.66 -15.66 18.33
CA GLN A 5 18.50 -14.75 17.20
C GLN A 5 18.61 -13.32 17.71
N SER A 6 19.61 -12.58 17.21
CA SER A 6 19.81 -11.17 17.55
C SER A 6 18.61 -10.33 17.07
N PHE A 7 18.28 -9.27 17.80
CA PHE A 7 17.23 -8.32 17.41
C PHE A 7 17.46 -7.73 16.01
N ALA A 8 18.72 -7.64 15.57
CA ALA A 8 19.09 -7.21 14.22
C ALA A 8 18.54 -8.13 13.12
N ASP A 9 18.53 -9.45 13.34
CA ASP A 9 17.96 -10.42 12.40
C ASP A 9 16.44 -10.32 12.31
N LYS A 10 15.76 -9.94 13.40
CA LYS A 10 14.31 -9.68 13.39
C LYS A 10 13.99 -8.39 12.62
N ALA A 11 14.77 -7.32 12.81
CA ALA A 11 14.56 -6.04 12.12
C ALA A 11 14.77 -6.16 10.60
N ASN A 12 15.81 -6.87 10.14
CA ASN A 12 16.05 -7.10 8.71
C ASN A 12 14.98 -7.97 8.04
N LYS A 13 14.38 -8.92 8.78
CA LYS A 13 13.25 -9.72 8.30
C LYS A 13 11.94 -8.92 8.23
N LEU A 14 11.81 -7.87 9.03
CA LEU A 14 10.68 -6.93 9.02
C LEU A 14 10.85 -5.85 7.94
N GLY A 15 12.07 -5.34 7.72
CA GLY A 15 12.36 -4.34 6.68
C GLY A 15 12.07 -4.83 5.27
N LYS A 16 12.39 -6.11 4.97
CA LYS A 16 12.07 -6.74 3.67
C LYS A 16 10.58 -7.04 3.46
N LYS A 17 9.73 -6.93 4.49
CA LYS A 17 8.27 -7.11 4.36
C LYS A 17 7.53 -5.84 3.93
N ASN A 18 8.18 -4.67 3.97
CA ASN A 18 7.53 -3.41 3.63
C ASN A 18 7.42 -3.16 2.12
N GLU A 19 8.28 -3.76 1.32
CA GLU A 19 8.12 -3.76 -0.14
C GLU A 19 7.31 -4.99 -0.54
N LEU A 20 5.97 -4.86 -0.47
CA LEU A 20 5.08 -5.89 -0.99
C LEU A 20 5.16 -5.85 -2.52
N ILE A 21 6.13 -6.57 -3.08
CA ILE A 21 6.26 -6.79 -4.52
C ILE A 21 5.29 -7.91 -4.90
N VAL A 22 4.32 -7.58 -5.75
CA VAL A 22 3.27 -8.48 -6.19
C VAL A 22 3.23 -8.51 -7.71
N MET A 23 2.72 -9.57 -8.29
CA MET A 23 2.47 -9.61 -9.73
C MET A 23 1.20 -8.82 -10.04
N CYS A 24 1.30 -7.79 -10.89
CA CYS A 24 0.13 -7.05 -11.33
C CYS A 24 -0.75 -7.95 -12.21
N PRO A 25 -2.03 -8.16 -11.88
CA PRO A 25 -2.90 -9.04 -12.66
C PRO A 25 -3.16 -8.57 -14.10
N ASP A 26 -3.01 -7.26 -14.35
CA ASP A 26 -3.24 -6.68 -15.68
C ASP A 26 -2.00 -6.71 -16.58
N THR A 27 -0.81 -6.58 -16.00
CA THR A 27 0.44 -6.44 -16.77
C THR A 27 1.35 -7.66 -16.64
N ASN A 28 1.03 -8.60 -15.74
CA ASN A 28 1.86 -9.75 -15.35
C ASN A 28 3.31 -9.39 -14.99
N LYS A 29 3.55 -8.12 -14.64
CA LYS A 29 4.85 -7.62 -14.20
C LYS A 29 4.89 -7.55 -12.69
N GLU A 30 6.08 -7.77 -12.15
CA GLU A 30 6.37 -7.49 -10.74
C GLU A 30 6.20 -5.99 -10.50
N THR A 31 5.37 -5.63 -9.52
CA THR A 31 5.07 -4.24 -9.19
C THR A 31 5.01 -4.07 -7.68
N LYS A 32 5.46 -2.93 -7.18
CA LYS A 32 5.37 -2.62 -5.76
C LYS A 32 3.94 -2.20 -5.42
N VAL A 33 3.46 -2.60 -4.25
CA VAL A 33 2.24 -2.02 -3.69
C VAL A 33 2.62 -0.78 -2.89
N ILE A 34 2.09 0.36 -3.32
CA ILE A 34 2.28 1.65 -2.66
C ILE A 34 1.00 2.05 -1.95
N SER A 35 1.13 2.79 -0.84
CA SER A 35 -0.01 3.40 -0.15
C SER A 35 -0.15 4.84 -0.63
N VAL A 36 -1.29 5.16 -1.23
CA VAL A 36 -1.61 6.50 -1.75
C VAL A 36 -2.72 7.13 -0.93
N ARG A 37 -2.67 8.46 -0.81
CA ARG A 37 -3.70 9.28 -0.19
C ARG A 37 -4.55 9.91 -1.28
N ILE A 38 -5.82 9.56 -1.34
CA ILE A 38 -6.78 10.11 -2.30
C ILE A 38 -7.65 11.12 -1.55
N VAL A 39 -7.71 12.33 -2.09
CA VAL A 39 -8.53 13.43 -1.55
C VAL A 39 -9.64 13.69 -2.55
N ASP A 40 -10.83 13.17 -2.25
CA ASP A 40 -12.03 13.37 -3.07
C ASP A 40 -12.80 14.61 -2.57
N THR A 41 -13.30 15.41 -3.50
CA THR A 41 -14.19 16.53 -3.17
C THR A 41 -15.64 16.11 -3.42
N ILE A 42 -16.45 16.06 -2.37
CA ILE A 42 -17.86 15.67 -2.43
C ILE A 42 -18.72 16.91 -2.22
N LYS A 43 -19.57 17.22 -3.19
CA LYS A 43 -20.61 18.23 -3.04
C LYS A 43 -21.79 17.61 -2.29
N THR A 44 -22.05 18.12 -1.09
CA THR A 44 -23.21 17.69 -0.30
C THR A 44 -24.50 18.30 -0.86
N GLU A 45 -25.64 17.67 -0.56
CA GLU A 45 -26.97 18.13 -1.01
C GLU A 45 -27.28 19.57 -0.58
N LYS A 46 -26.66 20.04 0.52
CA LYS A 46 -26.78 21.42 1.01
C LYS A 46 -25.80 22.41 0.34
N GLY A 47 -25.15 22.02 -0.75
CA GLY A 47 -24.25 22.87 -1.52
C GLY A 47 -22.87 23.09 -0.90
N THR A 48 -22.56 22.48 0.24
CA THR A 48 -21.22 22.55 0.87
C THR A 48 -20.29 21.49 0.30
N PHE A 49 -19.03 21.85 0.08
CA PHE A 49 -17.98 20.91 -0.33
C PHE A 49 -17.32 20.28 0.89
N LYS A 50 -17.21 18.95 0.90
CA LYS A 50 -16.45 18.19 1.90
C LYS A 50 -15.31 17.46 1.21
N PHE A 51 -14.14 17.48 1.83
CA PHE A 51 -13.00 16.69 1.40
C PHE A 51 -13.02 15.36 2.13
N LEU A 52 -13.05 14.28 1.37
CA LEU A 52 -12.96 12.93 1.90
C LEU A 52 -11.55 12.42 1.64
N ASP A 53 -10.82 12.22 2.73
CA ASP A 53 -9.47 11.70 2.71
C ASP A 53 -9.51 10.18 2.89
N ARG A 54 -8.93 9.45 1.94
CA ARG A 54 -8.88 7.99 1.97
C ARG A 54 -7.47 7.50 1.66
N ASN A 55 -6.94 6.67 2.55
CA ASN A 55 -5.69 5.96 2.31
C ASN A 55 -6.01 4.63 1.62
N MET A 56 -5.41 4.37 0.46
CA MET A 56 -5.63 3.17 -0.33
C MET A 56 -4.30 2.57 -0.77
N LYS A 57 -4.23 1.23 -0.84
CA LYS A 57 -3.10 0.52 -1.44
C LYS A 57 -3.35 0.33 -2.93
N VAL A 58 -2.38 0.65 -3.77
CA VAL A 58 -2.46 0.52 -5.23
C VAL A 58 -1.21 -0.15 -5.79
N TYR A 59 -1.35 -0.77 -6.95
CA TYR A 59 -0.20 -1.21 -7.73
C TYR A 59 0.53 0.01 -8.30
N GLU A 60 1.84 0.12 -8.10
CA GLU A 60 2.66 1.23 -8.63
C GLU A 60 2.54 1.36 -10.15
N SER A 61 2.47 0.23 -10.87
CA SER A 61 2.45 0.20 -12.34
C SER A 61 1.15 0.71 -12.97
N THR A 62 0.01 0.60 -12.28
CA THR A 62 -1.32 0.89 -12.86
C THR A 62 -2.15 1.85 -12.03
N TYR A 63 -1.71 2.17 -10.81
CA TYR A 63 -2.46 2.89 -9.78
C TYR A 63 -3.85 2.31 -9.47
N LYS A 64 -4.13 1.09 -9.94
CA LYS A 64 -5.37 0.39 -9.65
C LYS A 64 -5.37 -0.07 -8.18
N PRO A 65 -6.55 -0.12 -7.53
CA PRO A 65 -6.67 -0.62 -6.18
C PRO A 65 -6.07 -2.02 -6.04
N TYR A 66 -5.18 -2.20 -5.07
CA TYR A 66 -4.67 -3.51 -4.70
C TYR A 66 -5.79 -4.33 -4.07
N LYS A 67 -6.15 -5.46 -4.69
CA LYS A 67 -7.06 -6.44 -4.12
C LYS A 67 -6.21 -7.61 -3.58
N PRO A 68 -6.20 -7.86 -2.26
CA PRO A 68 -5.47 -8.98 -1.67
C PRO A 68 -6.07 -10.33 -2.04
#